data_AF-A0A7S4AZI9-F1
#
_entry.id   AF-A0A7S4AZI9-F1
#
_cell.length_a   1.000
_cell.length_b   1.000
_cell.length_c   1.000
_cell.angle_alpha   90.00
_cell.angle_beta   90.00
_cell.angle_gamma   90.00
#
_symmetry.space_group_name_H-M   'P 1'
#
loop_
_entity.id
_entity.type
_entity.pdbx_description
1 polymer ?
#
loop_
_entity_poly.entity_id
_entity_poly.type
_entity_poly.pdbx_seq_one_letter_code
_entity_poly.pdbx_strand_id
1 'polypeptide(L)'
;MAAVPDELLRLSDELEAMGGGDARVGESTVFCRIRPAAHGDEPVVSVGNAGTHILVRDPRCPASVPTQQAVRRFRISEGGAISGDAEDSDMQASLHTVLGREVYNWWAAGFNATVVAHGEAGSGKTYSLFGPGGELEREYERYGLCSRLLDDFFAQKASSGPRGSPLTLGISAWEVRHTGAVDLLAQSQS
;
A
#
# COMPACT_ATOMS: atom_id res chain seq x y z
N MET A 1 -26.66 -14.35 30.68
CA MET A 1 -25.25 -14.73 30.43
C MET A 1 -25.28 -15.76 29.33
N ALA A 2 -25.03 -15.36 28.08
CA ALA A 2 -25.01 -16.30 26.96
C ALA A 2 -23.71 -17.11 27.05
N ALA A 3 -23.83 -18.44 27.10
CA ALA A 3 -22.67 -19.32 27.07
C ALA A 3 -21.93 -19.11 25.76
N VAL A 4 -20.62 -18.89 25.83
CA VAL A 4 -19.77 -18.83 24.65
C VAL A 4 -19.81 -20.21 23.98
N PRO A 5 -20.19 -20.31 22.69
CA PRO A 5 -20.23 -21.58 21.98
C PRO A 5 -18.88 -22.31 22.03
N ASP A 6 -18.91 -23.63 22.26
CA ASP A 6 -17.71 -24.48 22.35
C ASP A 6 -16.77 -24.37 21.13
N GLU A 7 -17.32 -23.98 19.99
CA GLU A 7 -16.57 -23.75 18.75
C GLU A 7 -15.64 -22.52 18.84
N LEU A 8 -16.06 -21.47 19.55
CA LEU A 8 -15.21 -20.28 19.79
C LEU A 8 -14.12 -20.55 20.83
N LEU A 9 -14.38 -21.42 21.81
CA LEU A 9 -13.39 -21.85 22.79
C LEU A 9 -12.27 -22.67 22.12
N ARG A 10 -12.65 -23.60 21.22
CA ARG A 10 -11.68 -24.38 20.45
C ARG A 10 -10.82 -23.52 19.52
N LEU A 11 -11.42 -22.51 18.88
CA LEU A 11 -10.68 -21.59 18.03
C LEU A 11 -9.67 -20.76 18.84
N SER A 12 -10.04 -20.35 20.05
CA SER A 12 -9.14 -19.66 20.98
C SER A 12 -7.97 -20.56 21.39
N ASP A 13 -8.24 -21.81 21.75
CA ASP A 13 -7.20 -22.77 22.14
C ASP A 13 -6.25 -23.11 20.96
N GLU A 14 -6.78 -23.20 19.73
CA GLU A 14 -5.97 -23.40 18.52
C GLU A 14 -5.08 -22.18 18.21
N LEU A 15 -5.61 -20.96 18.37
CA LEU A 15 -4.86 -19.72 18.20
C LEU A 15 -3.74 -19.59 19.24
N GLU A 16 -4.03 -19.89 20.50
CA GLU A 16 -3.03 -19.92 21.58
C GLU A 16 -1.94 -20.96 21.32
N ALA A 17 -2.31 -22.17 20.86
CA ALA A 17 -1.38 -23.24 20.51
C ALA A 17 -0.45 -22.89 19.34
N MET A 18 -0.88 -22.00 18.44
CA MET A 18 -0.05 -21.46 17.35
C MET A 18 0.86 -20.29 17.78
N GLY A 19 0.97 -20.01 19.09
CA GLY A 19 1.78 -18.90 19.64
C GLY A 19 0.96 -17.64 19.96
N GLY A 20 -0.36 -17.79 20.10
CA GLY A 20 -1.34 -16.71 20.24
C GLY A 20 -1.38 -16.05 21.62
N GLY A 21 -0.27 -15.49 22.08
CA GLY A 21 -0.34 -14.47 23.14
C GLY A 21 -0.87 -13.12 22.62
N ASP A 22 -0.73 -12.87 21.32
CA ASP A 22 -0.99 -11.56 20.71
C ASP A 22 -1.56 -11.71 19.28
N ALA A 23 -2.38 -12.75 19.04
CA ALA A 23 -3.00 -12.98 17.74
C ALA A 23 -3.94 -11.80 17.41
N ARG A 24 -3.58 -11.03 16.38
CA ARG A 24 -4.35 -9.88 15.88
C ARG A 24 -4.61 -10.06 14.40
N VAL A 25 -5.82 -9.71 13.97
CA VAL A 25 -6.20 -9.67 12.56
C VAL A 25 -6.41 -8.21 12.19
N GLY A 26 -5.67 -7.74 11.18
CA GLY A 26 -5.90 -6.42 10.59
C GLY A 26 -7.08 -6.46 9.61
N GLU A 27 -7.81 -5.35 9.50
CA GLU A 27 -8.81 -5.20 8.45
C GLU A 27 -8.13 -4.94 7.09
N SER A 28 -8.78 -5.36 6.00
CA SER A 28 -8.34 -4.99 4.66
C SER A 28 -8.66 -3.52 4.39
N THR A 29 -7.63 -2.70 4.21
CA THR A 29 -7.75 -1.28 3.90
C THR A 29 -7.59 -1.03 2.40
N VAL A 30 -8.43 -0.16 1.85
CA VAL A 30 -8.46 0.19 0.43
C VAL A 30 -8.02 1.64 0.27
N PHE A 31 -6.87 1.81 -0.37
CA PHE A 31 -6.31 3.12 -0.73
C PHE A 31 -6.48 3.37 -2.22
N CYS A 32 -6.66 4.64 -2.60
CA CYS A 32 -6.72 5.06 -3.99
C CYS A 32 -5.73 6.19 -4.23
N ARG A 33 -4.71 5.90 -5.04
CA ARG A 33 -3.77 6.90 -5.55
C ARG A 33 -4.28 7.44 -6.89
N ILE A 34 -4.54 8.73 -6.95
CA ILE A 34 -4.93 9.44 -8.17
C ILE A 34 -3.67 10.06 -8.77
N ARG A 35 -3.34 9.67 -10.00
CA ARG A 35 -2.26 10.28 -10.77
C ARG A 35 -2.68 11.73 -11.14
N PRO A 36 -1.77 12.71 -11.05
CA PRO A 36 -2.05 14.07 -11.52
C PRO A 36 -2.48 14.07 -12.99
N ALA A 37 -3.45 14.91 -13.32
CA ALA A 37 -3.87 15.12 -14.71
C ALA A 37 -2.71 15.70 -15.53
N ALA A 38 -2.66 15.39 -16.82
CA ALA A 38 -1.72 16.06 -17.72
C ALA A 38 -2.05 17.56 -17.78
N HIS A 39 -1.03 18.38 -18.06
CA HIS A 39 -1.20 19.83 -18.14
C HIS A 39 -2.30 20.20 -19.14
N GLY A 40 -3.37 20.85 -18.64
CA GLY A 40 -4.50 21.32 -19.45
C GLY A 40 -5.71 20.40 -19.49
N ASP A 41 -5.65 19.20 -18.93
CA ASP A 41 -6.81 18.30 -18.82
C ASP A 41 -7.62 18.57 -17.55
N GLU A 42 -8.95 18.65 -17.67
CA GLU A 42 -9.84 18.71 -16.51
C GLU A 42 -9.87 17.33 -15.82
N PRO A 43 -9.56 17.24 -14.51
CA PRO A 43 -9.46 15.95 -13.83
C PRO A 43 -10.84 15.26 -13.77
N VAL A 44 -10.94 14.10 -14.39
CA VAL A 44 -12.16 13.26 -14.38
C VAL A 44 -12.31 12.54 -13.03
N VAL A 45 -11.21 12.33 -12.31
CA VAL A 45 -11.17 11.67 -11.01
C VAL A 45 -10.74 12.70 -9.96
N SER A 46 -11.50 12.79 -8.87
CA SER A 46 -11.22 13.72 -7.76
C SER A 46 -11.53 13.08 -6.42
N VAL A 47 -11.04 13.70 -5.35
CA VAL A 47 -11.28 13.25 -3.97
C VAL A 47 -12.52 13.93 -3.42
N GLY A 48 -13.44 13.14 -2.86
CA GLY A 48 -14.62 13.65 -2.17
C GLY A 48 -14.30 14.16 -0.76
N ASN A 49 -15.28 14.83 -0.14
CA ASN A 49 -15.11 15.40 1.20
C ASN A 49 -14.56 14.37 2.20
N ALA A 50 -13.59 14.80 3.00
CA ALA A 50 -12.88 14.02 4.02
C ALA A 50 -12.01 12.85 3.52
N GLY A 51 -11.74 12.73 2.21
CA GLY A 51 -10.80 11.71 1.70
C GLY A 51 -11.30 10.26 1.80
N THR A 52 -12.60 10.07 2.03
CA THR A 52 -13.26 8.75 2.21
C THR A 52 -13.92 8.24 0.93
N HIS A 53 -14.01 9.08 -0.10
CA HIS A 53 -14.66 8.77 -1.36
C HIS A 53 -13.83 9.24 -2.55
N ILE A 54 -13.83 8.46 -3.61
CA ILE A 54 -13.32 8.83 -4.93
C ILE A 54 -14.51 9.19 -5.81
N LEU A 55 -14.44 10.35 -6.44
CA LEU A 55 -15.46 10.88 -7.33
C LEU A 55 -14.98 10.72 -8.76
N VAL A 56 -15.76 10.06 -9.60
CA VAL A 56 -15.47 9.89 -11.03
C VAL A 56 -16.56 10.58 -11.82
N ARG A 57 -16.22 11.64 -12.56
CA ARG A 57 -17.14 12.35 -13.44
C ARG A 57 -17.43 11.50 -14.69
N ASP A 58 -18.69 11.39 -15.10
CA ASP A 58 -19.03 10.77 -16.37
C ASP A 58 -18.58 11.70 -17.52
N PRO A 59 -17.62 11.27 -18.38
CA PRO A 59 -17.12 12.12 -19.46
C PRO A 59 -18.17 12.42 -20.53
N ARG A 60 -19.30 11.71 -20.53
CA ARG A 60 -20.42 11.94 -21.45
C ARG A 60 -21.34 13.07 -20.97
N CYS A 61 -21.22 13.50 -19.71
CA CYS A 61 -21.98 14.62 -19.17
C CYS A 61 -21.29 15.94 -19.54
N PRO A 62 -22.00 16.89 -20.18
CA PRO A 62 -21.45 18.21 -20.47
C PRO A 62 -20.89 18.90 -19.22
N ALA A 63 -19.86 19.73 -19.37
CA ALA A 63 -19.26 20.48 -18.25
C ALA A 63 -20.27 21.39 -17.52
N SER A 64 -21.35 21.81 -18.19
CA SER A 64 -22.44 22.59 -17.60
C SER A 64 -23.28 21.82 -16.57
N VAL A 65 -23.24 20.49 -16.57
CA VAL A 65 -23.96 19.67 -15.60
C VAL A 65 -23.24 19.75 -14.25
N PRO A 66 -23.94 20.12 -13.16
CA PRO A 66 -23.34 20.19 -11.82
C PRO A 66 -22.65 18.89 -11.44
N THR A 67 -21.43 18.99 -10.89
CA THR A 67 -20.61 17.83 -10.49
C THR A 67 -21.39 16.81 -9.68
N GLN A 68 -22.24 17.26 -8.74
CA GLN A 68 -23.05 16.36 -7.90
C GLN A 68 -23.99 15.43 -8.68
N GLN A 69 -24.39 15.82 -9.89
CA GLN A 69 -25.28 15.06 -10.78
C GLN A 69 -24.52 14.27 -11.86
N ALA A 70 -23.25 14.63 -12.10
CA ALA A 70 -22.40 14.02 -13.13
C ALA A 70 -21.36 13.04 -12.55
N VAL A 71 -21.22 12.91 -11.23
CA VAL A 71 -20.21 12.02 -10.60
C VAL A 71 -20.80 10.73 -10.05
N ARG A 72 -20.04 9.65 -10.22
CA ARG A 72 -20.17 8.43 -9.43
C ARG A 72 -19.25 8.51 -8.21
N ARG A 73 -19.71 7.98 -7.08
CA ARG A 73 -18.97 7.98 -5.81
C ARG A 73 -18.57 6.54 -5.46
N PHE A 74 -17.29 6.35 -5.16
CA PHE A 74 -16.74 5.07 -4.72
C PHE A 74 -16.15 5.24 -3.32
N ARG A 75 -16.61 4.42 -2.38
CA ARG A 75 -16.11 4.47 -1.00
C ARG A 75 -14.76 3.77 -0.91
N ILE A 76 -13.85 4.36 -0.14
CA ILE A 76 -12.55 3.80 0.20
C ILE A 76 -12.36 3.84 1.73
N SER A 77 -11.23 3.33 2.22
CA SER A 77 -10.88 3.45 3.64
C SER A 77 -10.69 4.91 4.03
N GLU A 78 -10.91 5.22 5.31
CA GLU A 78 -10.71 6.56 5.84
C GLU A 78 -9.25 7.00 5.67
N GLY A 79 -9.04 8.23 5.19
CA GLY A 79 -7.70 8.71 4.83
C GLY A 79 -7.06 7.99 3.64
N GLY A 80 -7.81 7.15 2.92
CA GLY A 80 -7.29 6.30 1.87
C GLY A 80 -7.00 6.99 0.54
N ALA A 81 -7.43 8.25 0.38
CA ALA A 81 -7.23 9.01 -0.84
C ALA A 81 -5.84 9.66 -0.87
N ILE A 82 -5.09 9.41 -1.94
CA ILE A 82 -3.78 10.02 -2.18
C ILE A 82 -3.88 10.73 -3.54
N SER A 83 -4.07 12.05 -3.55
CA SER A 83 -4.15 12.88 -4.75
C SER A 83 -3.05 13.94 -4.75
N GLY A 84 -2.38 14.12 -5.88
CA GLY A 84 -1.38 15.17 -6.04
C GLY A 84 -1.96 16.41 -6.70
N ASP A 85 -1.97 17.52 -5.97
CA ASP A 85 -1.89 18.88 -6.55
C ASP A 85 -0.42 19.36 -6.64
N ALA A 86 0.53 18.56 -6.14
CA ALA A 86 1.95 18.89 -5.97
C ALA A 86 2.88 17.92 -6.73
N GLU A 87 4.13 18.37 -6.91
CA GLU A 87 5.21 17.69 -7.63
C GLU A 87 5.38 16.21 -7.21
N ASP A 88 5.74 15.36 -8.17
CA ASP A 88 5.75 13.88 -8.05
C ASP A 88 6.49 13.33 -6.80
N SER A 89 7.48 14.05 -6.27
CA SER A 89 8.24 13.69 -5.06
C SER A 89 7.38 13.67 -3.79
N ASP A 90 6.44 14.60 -3.66
CA ASP A 90 5.57 14.72 -2.48
C ASP A 90 4.58 13.55 -2.41
N MET A 91 4.19 13.01 -3.57
CA MET A 91 3.24 11.89 -3.63
C MET A 91 3.83 10.59 -3.09
N GLN A 92 5.13 10.31 -3.28
CA GLN A 92 5.76 9.11 -2.73
C GLN A 92 5.87 9.19 -1.21
N ALA A 93 6.21 10.36 -0.68
CA ALA A 93 6.24 10.61 0.76
C ALA A 93 4.84 10.52 1.37
N SER A 94 3.82 11.06 0.71
CA SER A 94 2.42 10.93 1.14
C SER A 94 1.96 9.48 1.14
N LEU A 95 2.28 8.70 0.10
CA LEU A 95 1.95 7.27 0.03
C LEU A 95 2.58 6.50 1.21
N HIS A 96 3.86 6.76 1.50
CA HIS A 96 4.55 6.14 2.63
C HIS A 96 3.97 6.55 3.98
N THR A 97 3.63 7.83 4.15
CA THR A 97 3.03 8.34 5.38
C THR A 97 1.66 7.72 5.66
N VAL A 98 0.83 7.59 4.63
CA VAL A 98 -0.56 7.13 4.74
C VAL A 98 -0.65 5.60 4.80
N LEU A 99 0.01 4.89 3.89
CA LEU A 99 -0.05 3.42 3.78
C LEU A 99 1.19 2.75 4.40
N GLY A 100 2.38 3.26 4.10
CA GLY A 100 3.64 2.62 4.48
C GLY A 100 3.82 2.47 5.99
N ARG A 101 3.47 3.49 6.77
CA ARG A 101 3.54 3.43 8.23
C ARG A 101 2.68 2.32 8.84
N GLU A 102 1.47 2.12 8.33
CA GLU A 102 0.58 1.07 8.83
C GLU A 102 1.17 -0.32 8.52
N VAL A 103 1.59 -0.53 7.28
CA VAL A 103 2.24 -1.77 6.82
C VAL A 103 3.49 -2.06 7.65
N TYR A 104 4.32 -1.05 7.87
CA TYR A 104 5.54 -1.16 8.66
C TYR A 104 5.25 -1.52 10.11
N ASN A 105 4.24 -0.91 10.74
CA ASN A 105 3.88 -1.21 12.13
C ASN A 105 3.45 -2.67 12.32
N TRP A 106 2.65 -3.21 11.39
CA TRP A 106 2.29 -4.63 11.40
C TRP A 106 3.52 -5.54 11.24
N TRP A 107 4.37 -5.24 10.26
CA TRP A 107 5.58 -6.02 10.00
C TRP A 107 6.57 -5.97 11.17
N ALA A 108 6.82 -4.78 11.74
CA ALA A 108 7.70 -4.57 12.89
C ALA A 108 7.17 -5.22 14.18
N ALA A 109 5.86 -5.38 14.31
CA ALA A 109 5.22 -6.12 15.39
C ALA A 109 5.24 -7.66 15.18
N GLY A 110 5.84 -8.15 14.08
CA GLY A 110 6.00 -9.58 13.80
C GLY A 110 4.85 -10.21 13.01
N PHE A 111 3.95 -9.40 12.44
CA PHE A 111 2.85 -9.89 11.62
C PHE A 111 3.18 -9.85 10.13
N ASN A 112 2.46 -10.69 9.37
CA ASN A 112 2.48 -10.60 7.92
C ASN A 112 1.66 -9.40 7.46
N ALA A 113 2.27 -8.52 6.66
CA ALA A 113 1.60 -7.40 6.01
C ALA A 113 1.71 -7.57 4.49
N THR A 114 0.61 -7.35 3.77
CA THR A 114 0.55 -7.51 2.31
C THR A 114 -0.03 -6.27 1.66
N VAL A 115 0.66 -5.76 0.64
CA VAL A 115 0.21 -4.63 -0.18
C VAL A 115 -0.02 -5.12 -1.59
N VAL A 116 -1.20 -4.84 -2.14
CA VAL A 116 -1.56 -5.17 -3.52
C VAL A 116 -1.82 -3.88 -4.29
N ALA A 117 -0.99 -3.59 -5.30
CA ALA A 117 -1.21 -2.48 -6.21
C ALA A 117 -2.08 -2.94 -7.39
N HIS A 118 -3.27 -2.34 -7.55
CA HIS A 118 -4.21 -2.66 -8.63
C HIS A 118 -4.58 -1.42 -9.46
N GLY A 119 -4.81 -1.61 -10.76
CA GLY A 119 -5.14 -0.54 -11.70
C GLY A 119 -4.71 -0.88 -13.13
N GLU A 120 -5.13 -0.05 -14.09
CA GLU A 120 -4.81 -0.22 -15.51
C GLU A 120 -3.32 -0.06 -15.85
N ALA A 121 -2.91 -0.48 -17.05
CA ALA A 121 -1.55 -0.24 -17.52
C ALA A 121 -1.27 1.28 -17.56
N GLY A 122 -0.09 1.70 -17.10
CA GLY A 122 0.27 3.13 -17.03
C GLY A 122 -0.30 3.91 -15.83
N SER A 123 -1.12 3.28 -14.97
CA SER A 123 -1.70 3.93 -13.79
C SER A 123 -0.72 4.23 -12.64
N GLY A 124 0.55 3.83 -12.77
CA GLY A 124 1.58 4.10 -11.76
C GLY A 124 1.74 3.03 -10.66
N LYS A 125 1.28 1.78 -10.88
CA LYS A 125 1.49 0.67 -9.92
C LYS A 125 2.98 0.43 -9.61
N THR A 126 3.78 0.16 -10.63
CA THR A 126 5.24 -0.06 -10.50
C THR A 126 5.91 1.17 -9.91
N TYR A 127 5.52 2.36 -10.37
CA TYR A 127 6.02 3.63 -9.83
C TYR A 127 5.75 3.77 -8.32
N SER A 128 4.56 3.39 -7.87
CA SER A 128 4.19 3.47 -6.45
C SER A 128 4.99 2.52 -5.57
N LEU A 129 5.16 1.27 -6.01
CA LEU A 129 5.84 0.25 -5.22
C LEU A 129 7.37 0.39 -5.27
N PHE A 130 7.93 0.62 -6.46
CA PHE A 130 9.38 0.53 -6.70
C PHE A 130 10.04 1.86 -7.08
N GLY A 131 9.27 2.93 -7.30
CA GLY A 131 9.80 4.22 -7.76
C GLY A 131 9.93 4.29 -9.29
N PRO A 132 10.58 5.34 -9.83
CA PRO A 132 10.74 5.52 -11.26
C PRO A 132 11.65 4.45 -11.88
N GLY A 133 11.05 3.42 -12.48
CA GLY A 133 11.63 2.75 -13.64
C GLY A 133 12.67 1.65 -13.42
N GLY A 134 12.92 1.20 -12.19
CA GLY A 134 13.75 0.00 -11.96
C GLY A 134 15.27 0.22 -12.09
N GLU A 135 15.71 1.48 -12.06
CA GLU A 135 17.11 1.82 -11.80
C GLU A 135 17.33 2.05 -10.30
N LEU A 136 18.58 1.93 -9.85
CA LEU A 136 18.94 2.28 -8.47
C LEU A 136 18.78 3.79 -8.29
N GLU A 137 17.62 4.18 -7.78
CA GLU A 137 17.33 5.56 -7.46
C GLU A 137 18.25 6.05 -6.34
N ARG A 138 18.84 7.23 -6.52
CA ARG A 138 19.78 7.83 -5.54
C ARG A 138 19.12 8.92 -4.72
N GLU A 139 18.02 9.49 -5.21
CA GLU A 139 17.24 10.51 -4.52
C GLU A 139 16.17 9.83 -3.67
N TYR A 140 16.26 9.97 -2.34
CA TYR A 140 15.32 9.37 -1.39
C TYR A 140 13.87 9.79 -1.68
N GLU A 141 13.68 11.02 -2.15
CA GLU A 141 12.41 11.62 -2.55
C GLU A 141 11.68 10.78 -3.59
N ARG A 142 12.43 10.09 -4.45
CA ARG A 142 11.89 9.27 -5.55
C ARG A 142 11.70 7.80 -5.18
N TYR A 143 12.10 7.39 -3.97
CA TYR A 143 11.96 6.02 -3.53
C TYR A 143 10.48 5.61 -3.55
N GLY A 144 10.22 4.44 -4.13
CA GLY A 144 8.93 3.77 -4.01
C GLY A 144 8.68 3.27 -2.59
N LEU A 145 7.46 2.81 -2.35
CA LEU A 145 7.02 2.30 -1.06
C LEU A 145 7.95 1.21 -0.50
N CYS A 146 8.35 0.23 -1.32
CA CYS A 146 9.18 -0.89 -0.87
C CYS A 146 10.55 -0.42 -0.33
N SER A 147 11.21 0.50 -1.04
CA SER A 147 12.50 1.04 -0.61
C SER A 147 12.39 1.86 0.67
N ARG A 148 11.30 2.63 0.83
CA ARG A 148 11.04 3.40 2.07
C ARG A 148 10.75 2.50 3.27
N LEU A 149 10.04 1.39 3.08
CA LEU A 149 9.81 0.40 4.16
C LEU A 149 11.11 -0.27 4.61
N LEU A 150 12.01 -0.56 3.67
CA LEU A 150 13.34 -1.10 4.01
C LEU A 150 14.19 -0.06 4.73
N ASP A 151 14.13 1.21 4.32
CA ASP A 151 14.82 2.31 5.00
C ASP A 151 14.34 2.46 6.45
N ASP A 152 13.02 2.45 6.70
CA ASP A 152 12.44 2.46 8.06
C ASP A 152 12.97 1.30 8.91
N PHE A 153 13.05 0.09 8.32
CA PHE A 153 13.58 -1.10 8.99
C PHE A 153 15.03 -0.92 9.45
N PHE A 154 15.90 -0.48 8.54
CA PHE A 154 17.30 -0.27 8.86
C PHE A 154 17.49 0.90 9.84
N ALA A 155 16.70 1.98 9.71
CA ALA A 155 16.72 3.11 10.62
C ALA A 155 16.30 2.73 12.05
N GLN A 156 15.22 1.94 12.20
CA GLN A 156 14.80 1.42 13.50
C GLN A 156 15.88 0.52 14.11
N LYS A 157 16.51 -0.33 13.29
CA LYS A 157 17.61 -1.20 13.77
C LYS A 157 18.84 -0.43 14.20
N ALA A 158 19.26 0.58 13.44
CA ALA A 158 20.37 1.45 13.82
C ALA A 158 20.10 2.17 15.15
N SER A 159 18.85 2.59 15.39
CA SER A 159 18.43 3.30 16.59
C SER A 159 18.28 2.41 17.83
N SER A 160 18.08 1.10 17.66
CA SER A 160 17.91 0.13 18.76
C SER A 160 19.22 -0.24 19.48
N GLY A 161 20.38 0.17 18.94
CA GLY A 161 21.70 -0.09 19.51
C GLY A 161 22.11 -1.57 19.53
N PRO A 162 23.32 -1.89 20.03
CA PRO A 162 23.89 -3.25 19.98
C PRO A 162 23.21 -4.27 20.92
N ARG A 163 22.19 -3.86 21.68
CA ARG A 163 21.46 -4.72 22.63
C ARG A 163 20.22 -5.39 22.03
N GLY A 164 19.87 -5.08 20.78
CA GLY A 164 18.79 -5.75 20.07
C GLY A 164 19.16 -7.20 19.71
N SER A 165 18.16 -8.08 19.62
CA SER A 165 18.36 -9.40 19.04
C SER A 165 18.85 -9.30 17.59
N PRO A 166 19.80 -10.16 17.17
CA PRO A 166 20.21 -10.23 15.77
C PRO A 166 18.98 -10.61 14.94
N LEU A 167 18.69 -9.81 13.90
CA LEU A 167 17.69 -10.15 12.89
C LEU A 167 18.38 -10.42 11.56
N THR A 168 17.84 -11.39 10.84
CA THR A 168 18.23 -11.67 9.46
C THR A 168 17.10 -11.23 8.56
N LEU A 169 17.42 -10.37 7.58
CA LEU A 169 16.49 -9.97 6.53
C LEU A 169 16.70 -10.88 5.31
N GLY A 170 15.68 -11.63 4.93
CA GLY A 170 15.61 -12.34 3.65
C GLY A 170 14.75 -11.57 2.67
N ILE A 171 15.20 -11.49 1.41
CA ILE A 171 14.45 -10.85 0.32
C ILE A 171 14.28 -11.87 -0.80
N SER A 172 13.07 -11.93 -1.36
CA SER A 172 12.73 -12.72 -2.54
C SER A 172 11.95 -11.85 -3.51
N ALA A 173 12.21 -11.98 -4.81
CA ALA A 173 11.44 -11.31 -5.86
C ALA A 173 11.10 -12.31 -6.95
N TRP A 174 9.83 -12.37 -7.35
CA TRP A 174 9.35 -13.30 -8.36
C TRP A 174 8.27 -12.66 -9.23
N GLU A 175 8.14 -13.17 -10.44
CA GLU A 175 7.09 -12.81 -11.41
C GLU A 175 6.22 -14.03 -11.69
N VAL A 176 4.90 -13.92 -11.49
CA VAL A 176 3.96 -14.96 -11.92
C VAL A 176 3.64 -14.77 -13.39
N ARG A 177 3.99 -15.77 -14.18
CA ARG A 177 3.64 -15.91 -15.60
C ARG A 177 2.65 -17.05 -15.78
N HIS A 178 2.09 -17.18 -16.98
CA HIS A 178 1.13 -18.25 -17.31
C HIS A 178 1.64 -19.66 -16.99
N THR A 179 2.94 -19.90 -17.12
CA THR A 179 3.57 -21.21 -16.94
C THR A 179 4.12 -21.46 -15.54
N GLY A 180 4.04 -20.49 -14.63
CA GLY A 180 4.56 -20.59 -13.27
C GLY A 180 5.21 -19.31 -12.76
N ALA A 181 5.88 -19.40 -11.61
CA ALA A 181 6.66 -18.31 -11.04
C ALA A 181 8.09 -18.33 -11.55
N VAL A 182 8.59 -17.18 -11.99
CA VAL A 182 9.99 -16.94 -12.36
C VAL A 182 10.68 -16.19 -11.22
N ASP A 183 11.78 -16.73 -10.72
CA ASP A 183 12.63 -16.04 -9.74
C ASP A 183 13.40 -14.91 -10.43
N LEU A 184 13.22 -13.68 -9.95
CA LEU A 184 13.86 -12.48 -10.49
C LEU A 184 15.25 -12.22 -9.90
N LEU A 185 15.63 -12.93 -8.83
CA LEU A 185 16.94 -12.81 -8.18
C LEU A 185 17.89 -13.95 -8.57
N ALA A 186 17.39 -14.98 -9.25
CA ALA A 186 18.23 -16.04 -9.81
C ALA A 186 19.19 -15.47 -10.86
N GLN A 187 20.46 -15.88 -10.82
CA GLN A 187 21.44 -15.51 -11.86
C GLN A 187 20.95 -16.05 -13.20
N SER A 188 20.86 -15.18 -14.22
CA SER A 188 20.57 -15.61 -15.58
C SER A 188 21.67 -16.57 -16.03
N GLN A 189 21.34 -17.84 -16.26
CA GLN A 189 22.27 -18.75 -16.95
C GLN A 189 22.41 -18.25 -18.39
N SER A 190 23.53 -17.58 -18.67
CA SER A 190 23.96 -17.21 -20.02
C SER A 190 24.56 -18.41 -20.74
#